data_AF-A0A259NCC6-F1
#
_entry.id   AF-A0A259NCC6-F1
#
_cell.length_a   1.000
_cell.length_b   1.000
_cell.length_c   1.000
_cell.angle_alpha   90.00
_cell.angle_beta   90.00
_cell.angle_gamma   90.00
#
_symmetry.space_group_name_H-M   'P 1'
#
loop_
_entity.id
_entity.type
_entity.pdbx_description
1 polymer ?
#
loop_
_entity_poly.entity_id
_entity_poly.type
_entity_poly.pdbx_seq_one_letter_code
_entity_poly.pdbx_strand_id
1 'polypeptide(L)'
;MPFTGYIDPVTGRQERYLSLAHFVHSERLSGVDERYRKYLLNLDDPELFRLEVDGVGFTGGDRPDWEALRPRLMYAGIFMQALSNREHYGQLIANAAQLSIAHCSFSSDAALAMGQFIDDLQAPQDKLKVVFLGGCVDQDYVSSCLEVIFAKRSPQCLLALEDDGCASGISAFARRHGSPFSMLSSSLSEQALAESIRLRCTHVFHFVGQNDSALNSGVVALLRNSGVTVSPIAPKP
;
A
#
# COMPACT_ATOMS: atom_id res chain seq x y z
N MET A 1 15.06 8.31 10.39
CA MET A 1 14.00 8.87 11.23
C MET A 1 13.72 7.94 12.39
N PRO A 2 13.56 8.45 13.62
CA PRO A 2 13.14 7.63 14.75
C PRO A 2 11.73 7.09 14.55
N PHE A 3 11.44 5.94 15.14
CA PHE A 3 10.11 5.35 15.14
C PHE A 3 9.90 4.42 16.31
N THR A 4 8.63 4.16 16.60
CA THR A 4 8.22 3.19 17.62
C THR A 4 7.98 1.85 16.94
N GLY A 5 8.58 0.78 17.46
CA GLY A 5 8.33 -0.56 16.94
C GLY A 5 7.44 -1.39 17.85
N TYR A 6 7.72 -2.69 17.94
CA TYR A 6 6.85 -3.63 18.62
C TYR A 6 6.88 -3.46 20.15
N ILE A 7 5.85 -4.01 20.81
CA ILE A 7 5.78 -4.09 22.27
C ILE A 7 6.65 -5.28 22.69
N ASP A 8 7.67 -5.01 23.50
CA ASP A 8 8.49 -6.07 24.10
C ASP A 8 7.60 -6.97 24.98
N PRO A 9 7.51 -8.27 24.70
CA PRO A 9 6.64 -9.18 25.45
C PRO A 9 7.08 -9.38 26.91
N VAL A 10 8.34 -9.10 27.24
CA VAL A 10 8.90 -9.25 28.59
C VAL A 10 8.61 -8.01 29.45
N THR A 11 8.80 -6.82 28.88
CA THR A 11 8.64 -5.55 29.63
C THR A 11 7.29 -4.88 29.42
N GLY A 12 6.52 -5.29 28.40
CA GLY A 12 5.24 -4.68 28.02
C GLY A 12 5.37 -3.27 27.48
N ARG A 13 6.59 -2.80 27.20
CA ARG A 13 6.87 -1.44 26.72
C ARG A 13 7.16 -1.44 25.23
N GLN A 14 6.74 -0.38 24.56
CA GLN A 14 7.11 -0.16 23.17
C GLN A 14 8.60 0.20 23.07
N GLU A 15 9.33 -0.52 22.23
CA GLU A 15 10.71 -0.17 21.94
C GLU A 15 10.79 0.98 20.92
N ARG A 16 11.73 1.90 21.16
CA ARG A 16 11.99 3.04 20.28
C ARG A 16 13.30 2.80 19.53
N TYR A 17 13.26 3.01 18.22
CA TYR A 17 14.42 2.88 17.34
C TYR A 17 14.78 4.25 16.78
N LEU A 18 16.08 4.59 16.77
CA LEU A 18 16.56 5.88 16.27
C LEU A 18 16.61 5.93 14.74
N SER A 19 16.76 4.78 14.09
CA SER A 19 16.69 4.64 12.63
C SER A 19 16.31 3.22 12.21
N LEU A 20 16.05 3.02 10.91
CA LEU A 20 15.81 1.68 10.35
C LEU A 20 17.02 0.76 10.56
N ALA A 21 18.22 1.31 10.47
CA ALA A 21 19.45 0.57 10.72
C ALA A 21 19.52 0.10 12.19
N HIS A 22 19.13 0.95 13.15
CA HIS A 22 19.07 0.55 14.57
C HIS A 22 18.18 -0.66 14.75
N PHE A 23 16.98 -0.64 14.15
CA PHE A 23 16.05 -1.77 14.19
C PHE A 23 16.64 -3.03 13.55
N VAL A 24 17.13 -2.95 12.31
CA VAL A 24 17.62 -4.14 11.59
C VAL A 24 18.82 -4.76 12.32
N HIS A 25 19.79 -3.93 12.76
CA HIS A 25 21.00 -4.43 13.42
C HIS A 25 20.76 -4.84 14.88
N SER A 26 19.80 -4.25 15.61
CA SER A 26 19.42 -4.74 16.94
C SER A 26 18.72 -6.10 16.84
N GLU A 27 17.88 -6.31 15.84
CA GLU A 27 17.14 -7.55 15.65
C GLU A 27 18.00 -8.74 15.22
N ARG A 28 19.14 -8.45 14.58
CA ARG A 28 20.20 -9.42 14.31
C ARG A 28 20.70 -10.13 15.58
N LEU A 29 20.64 -9.44 16.72
CA LEU A 29 21.16 -9.88 18.02
C LEU A 29 20.06 -10.33 19.00
N SER A 30 18.79 -10.24 18.60
CA SER A 30 17.65 -10.63 19.42
C SER A 30 17.72 -12.13 19.76
N GLY A 31 17.68 -12.44 21.06
CA GLY A 31 17.81 -13.80 21.59
C GLY A 31 19.22 -14.39 21.53
N VAL A 32 20.22 -13.61 21.09
CA VAL A 32 21.64 -14.03 20.99
C VAL A 32 22.51 -13.22 21.94
N ASP A 33 22.46 -11.89 21.85
CA ASP A 33 23.19 -10.97 22.73
C ASP A 33 22.31 -9.74 23.06
N GLU A 34 21.44 -9.92 24.05
CA GLU A 34 20.52 -8.87 24.51
C GLU A 34 21.23 -7.66 25.12
N ARG A 35 22.45 -7.85 25.65
CA ARG A 35 23.21 -6.76 26.24
C ARG A 35 23.75 -5.85 25.14
N TYR A 36 24.32 -6.43 24.10
CA TYR A 36 24.83 -5.68 22.96
C TYR A 36 23.69 -5.11 22.09
N ARG A 37 22.56 -5.84 21.96
CA ARG A 37 21.32 -5.32 21.37
C ARG A 37 20.87 -4.03 22.04
N LYS A 38 20.80 -3.99 23.38
CA LYS A 38 20.43 -2.77 24.12
C LYS A 38 21.45 -1.66 23.99
N TYR A 39 22.74 -1.99 23.88
CA TYR A 39 23.78 -1.00 23.58
C TYR A 39 23.51 -0.34 22.22
N LEU A 40 23.34 -1.12 21.15
CA LEU A 40 23.05 -0.60 19.82
C LEU A 40 21.77 0.24 19.76
N LEU A 41 20.73 -0.15 20.50
CA LEU A 41 19.46 0.61 20.54
C LEU A 41 19.62 2.01 21.13
N ASN A 42 20.54 2.18 22.08
CA ASN A 42 20.75 3.44 22.78
C ASN A 42 21.90 4.27 22.19
N LEU A 43 22.57 3.77 21.15
CA LEU A 43 23.71 4.41 20.54
C LEU A 43 23.25 5.49 19.56
N ASP A 44 23.24 6.74 20.00
CA ASP A 44 22.68 7.86 19.24
C ASP A 44 23.65 8.49 18.23
N ASP A 45 24.95 8.33 18.43
CA ASP A 45 26.00 8.76 17.50
C ASP A 45 25.97 7.91 16.21
N PRO A 46 25.63 8.48 15.04
CA PRO A 46 25.52 7.73 13.79
C PRO A 46 26.85 7.20 13.26
N GLU A 47 27.96 7.90 13.49
CA GLU A 47 29.28 7.47 13.02
C GLU A 47 29.78 6.31 13.88
N LEU A 48 29.61 6.42 15.20
CA LEU A 48 29.95 5.36 16.14
C LEU A 48 29.09 4.12 15.89
N PHE A 49 27.78 4.30 15.68
CA PHE A 49 26.87 3.22 15.31
C PHE A 49 27.33 2.52 14.03
N ARG A 50 27.69 3.28 12.99
CA ARG A 50 28.17 2.71 11.73
C ARG A 50 29.47 1.92 11.91
N LEU A 51 30.42 2.44 12.69
CA LEU A 51 31.67 1.74 12.99
C LEU A 51 31.43 0.41 13.72
N GLU A 52 30.47 0.38 14.65
CA GLU A 52 30.06 -0.82 15.38
C GLU A 52 29.43 -1.87 14.46
N VAL A 53 28.56 -1.47 13.52
CA VAL A 53 27.83 -2.42 12.66
C VAL A 53 28.54 -2.82 11.36
N ASP A 54 29.42 -1.97 10.82
CA ASP A 54 30.14 -2.22 9.55
C ASP A 54 31.54 -2.83 9.78
N GLY A 55 32.14 -2.62 10.95
CA GLY A 55 33.57 -2.85 11.17
C GLY A 55 33.95 -4.06 12.03
N VAL A 56 33.03 -4.65 12.80
CA VAL A 56 33.39 -5.65 13.82
C VAL A 56 32.50 -6.87 13.71
N GLY A 57 33.09 -8.04 13.48
CA GLY A 57 32.35 -9.31 13.57
C GLY A 57 31.76 -9.46 14.97
N PHE A 58 30.43 -9.57 15.06
CA PHE A 58 29.72 -9.76 16.31
C PHE A 58 30.26 -11.01 17.01
N THR A 59 30.82 -10.86 18.22
CA THR A 59 31.42 -11.98 18.97
C THR A 59 30.41 -13.07 19.35
N GLY A 60 29.13 -12.74 19.43
CA GLY A 60 28.03 -13.68 19.67
C GLY A 60 27.49 -14.40 18.43
N GLY A 61 27.97 -14.03 17.24
CA GLY A 61 27.42 -14.50 15.98
C GLY A 61 26.04 -13.92 15.66
N ASP A 62 25.53 -14.30 14.49
CA ASP A 62 24.21 -13.88 14.03
C ASP A 62 23.14 -14.82 14.55
N ARG A 63 21.91 -14.32 14.62
CA ARG A 63 20.74 -15.17 14.72
C ARG A 63 20.78 -16.25 13.63
N PRO A 64 20.48 -17.54 13.95
CA PRO A 64 20.63 -18.64 12.99
C PRO A 64 19.86 -18.50 11.67
N ASP A 65 18.74 -17.77 11.67
CA ASP A 65 17.90 -17.50 10.51
C ASP A 65 18.08 -16.08 9.94
N TRP A 66 19.15 -15.37 10.34
CA TRP A 66 19.37 -13.96 10.04
C TRP A 66 19.25 -13.61 8.55
N GLU A 67 19.93 -14.33 7.66
CA GLU A 67 19.90 -14.06 6.22
C GLU A 67 18.49 -14.17 5.63
N ALA A 68 17.67 -15.10 6.13
CA ALA A 68 16.28 -15.26 5.70
C ALA A 68 15.32 -14.24 6.37
N LEU A 69 15.65 -13.79 7.58
CA LEU A 69 14.82 -12.90 8.40
C LEU A 69 15.05 -11.42 8.09
N ARG A 70 16.29 -11.04 7.75
CA ARG A 70 16.73 -9.68 7.46
C ARG A 70 15.83 -8.93 6.48
N PRO A 71 15.38 -9.52 5.34
CA PRO A 71 14.52 -8.79 4.41
C PRO A 71 13.11 -8.55 4.96
N ARG A 72 12.58 -9.49 5.76
CA ARG A 72 11.29 -9.35 6.45
C ARG A 72 11.33 -8.26 7.53
N LEU A 73 12.45 -8.19 8.25
CA LEU A 73 12.70 -7.12 9.22
C LEU A 73 12.80 -5.78 8.50
N MET A 74 13.58 -5.66 7.43
CA MET A 74 13.61 -4.41 6.65
C MET A 74 12.21 -3.93 6.25
N TYR A 75 11.35 -4.83 5.76
CA TYR A 75 9.96 -4.50 5.43
C TYR A 75 9.16 -4.01 6.66
N ALA A 76 9.21 -4.75 7.77
CA ALA A 76 8.53 -4.37 9.01
C ALA A 76 8.99 -3.01 9.55
N GLY A 77 10.30 -2.76 9.51
CA GLY A 77 10.89 -1.50 9.95
C GLY A 77 10.46 -0.31 9.08
N ILE A 78 10.45 -0.47 7.76
CA ILE A 78 9.95 0.57 6.83
C ILE A 78 8.48 0.89 7.12
N PHE A 79 7.66 -0.14 7.35
CA PHE A 79 6.25 0.04 7.66
C PHE A 79 6.03 0.76 9.00
N MET A 80 6.72 0.34 10.07
CA MET A 80 6.66 0.98 11.39
C MET A 80 7.17 2.42 11.37
N GLN A 81 8.22 2.68 10.59
CA GLN A 81 8.77 4.02 10.39
C GLN A 81 7.80 4.91 9.61
N ALA A 82 7.13 4.39 8.57
CA ALA A 82 6.13 5.11 7.81
C ALA A 82 4.89 5.44 8.64
N LEU A 83 4.41 4.50 9.48
CA LEU A 83 3.30 4.74 10.40
C LEU A 83 3.63 5.80 11.45
N SER A 84 4.84 5.74 12.02
CA SER A 84 5.30 6.70 13.04
C SER A 84 5.56 8.10 12.45
N ASN A 85 5.81 8.20 11.14
CA ASN A 85 6.14 9.44 10.44
C ASN A 85 5.15 9.71 9.28
N ARG A 86 3.85 9.49 9.54
CA ARG A 86 2.78 9.49 8.52
C ARG A 86 2.72 10.77 7.67
N GLU A 87 2.95 11.94 8.26
CA GLU A 87 2.92 13.22 7.53
C GLU A 87 4.07 13.31 6.52
N HIS A 88 5.27 12.90 6.92
CA HIS A 88 6.48 12.94 6.09
C HIS A 88 6.41 11.93 4.95
N TYR A 89 5.96 10.71 5.24
CA TYR A 89 5.76 9.68 4.22
C TYR A 89 4.54 9.97 3.33
N GLY A 90 3.51 10.62 3.85
CA GLY A 90 2.37 11.09 3.06
C GLY A 90 2.79 12.07 1.97
N GLN A 91 3.70 13.00 2.29
CA GLN A 91 4.28 13.92 1.31
C GLN A 91 5.18 13.22 0.29
N LEU A 92 5.96 12.23 0.71
CA LEU A 92 6.77 11.39 -0.20
C LEU A 92 5.89 10.59 -1.18
N ILE A 93 4.80 9.99 -0.69
CA ILE A 93 3.86 9.21 -1.52
C ILE A 93 3.10 10.14 -2.48
N ALA A 94 2.63 11.28 -2.00
CA ALA A 94 1.93 12.27 -2.82
C ALA A 94 2.80 12.82 -3.95
N ASN A 95 4.13 12.86 -3.76
CA ASN A 95 5.10 13.33 -4.74
C ASN A 95 5.96 12.18 -5.30
N ALA A 96 5.50 10.93 -5.23
CA ALA A 96 6.29 9.76 -5.60
C ALA A 96 6.82 9.79 -7.04
N ALA A 97 6.08 10.45 -7.95
CA ALA A 97 6.48 10.65 -9.34
C ALA A 97 7.75 11.52 -9.51
N GLN A 98 8.20 12.22 -8.46
CA GLN A 98 9.37 13.10 -8.46
C GLN A 98 10.58 12.48 -7.73
N LEU A 99 10.44 11.29 -7.15
CA LEU A 99 11.50 10.65 -6.38
C LEU A 99 12.28 9.66 -7.24
N SER A 100 13.61 9.84 -7.33
CA SER A 100 14.52 8.89 -7.96
C SER A 100 15.29 8.12 -6.88
N ILE A 101 15.15 6.79 -6.87
CA ILE A 101 15.75 5.89 -5.89
C ILE A 101 16.78 5.02 -6.62
N ALA A 102 18.04 5.43 -6.61
CA ALA A 102 19.11 4.63 -7.15
C ALA A 102 19.44 3.46 -6.18
N HIS A 103 18.93 2.28 -6.53
CA HIS A 103 19.38 0.91 -6.15
C HIS A 103 19.33 0.41 -4.69
N CYS A 104 18.42 -0.55 -4.44
CA CYS A 104 18.61 -1.66 -3.48
C CYS A 104 17.76 -2.88 -3.91
N SER A 105 18.17 -4.12 -3.68
CA SER A 105 17.46 -5.31 -4.20
C SER A 105 16.06 -5.60 -3.60
N PHE A 106 15.66 -4.90 -2.53
CA PHE A 106 14.25 -4.83 -2.10
C PHE A 106 13.49 -3.68 -2.78
N SER A 107 14.20 -2.64 -3.20
CA SER A 107 13.69 -1.68 -4.17
C SER A 107 13.52 -2.34 -5.53
N SER A 108 14.22 -3.43 -5.89
CA SER A 108 13.97 -4.09 -7.17
C SER A 108 12.66 -4.86 -7.17
N ASP A 109 12.28 -5.62 -6.13
CA ASP A 109 10.99 -6.33 -6.11
C ASP A 109 9.82 -5.38 -5.79
N ALA A 110 10.01 -4.40 -4.90
CA ALA A 110 9.02 -3.35 -4.67
C ALA A 110 8.91 -2.41 -5.88
N ALA A 111 10.00 -2.06 -6.58
CA ALA A 111 9.92 -1.35 -7.87
C ALA A 111 9.55 -2.28 -9.02
N LEU A 112 9.67 -3.60 -8.91
CA LEU A 112 9.11 -4.53 -9.88
C LEU A 112 7.60 -4.58 -9.69
N ALA A 113 7.11 -4.67 -8.45
CA ALA A 113 5.69 -4.68 -8.14
C ALA A 113 5.05 -3.30 -8.36
N MET A 114 5.73 -2.22 -7.99
CA MET A 114 5.32 -0.83 -8.27
C MET A 114 5.51 -0.48 -9.74
N GLY A 115 6.56 -0.98 -10.40
CA GLY A 115 6.80 -0.83 -11.83
C GLY A 115 5.76 -1.60 -12.63
N GLN A 116 5.50 -2.86 -12.30
CA GLN A 116 4.38 -3.65 -12.82
C GLN A 116 3.05 -2.95 -12.53
N PHE A 117 2.85 -2.37 -11.36
CA PHE A 117 1.63 -1.62 -11.06
C PHE A 117 1.52 -0.33 -11.89
N ILE A 118 2.61 0.42 -12.09
CA ILE A 118 2.66 1.65 -12.90
C ILE A 118 2.49 1.31 -14.38
N ASP A 119 3.18 0.30 -14.89
CA ASP A 119 2.99 -0.28 -16.21
C ASP A 119 1.54 -0.76 -16.36
N ASP A 120 0.95 -1.36 -15.32
CA ASP A 120 -0.45 -1.75 -15.30
C ASP A 120 -1.38 -0.57 -15.18
N LEU A 121 -0.96 0.60 -14.73
CA LEU A 121 -1.76 1.81 -14.81
C LEU A 121 -1.63 2.50 -16.16
N GLN A 122 -0.49 2.36 -16.84
CA GLN A 122 -0.15 3.08 -18.07
C GLN A 122 -0.41 2.28 -19.36
N ALA A 123 -0.34 0.95 -19.32
CA ALA A 123 -0.54 0.07 -20.47
C ALA A 123 -2.03 0.03 -20.85
N PRO A 124 -2.43 0.41 -22.07
CA PRO A 124 -3.83 0.38 -22.49
C PRO A 124 -4.38 -1.05 -22.52
N GLN A 125 -5.49 -1.29 -21.83
CA GLN A 125 -6.46 -2.39 -22.02
C GLN A 125 -6.02 -3.88 -21.99
N ASP A 126 -4.73 -4.21 -21.86
CA ASP A 126 -4.26 -5.62 -21.87
C ASP A 126 -4.55 -6.42 -20.58
N LYS A 127 -5.00 -5.75 -19.51
CA LYS A 127 -5.22 -6.34 -18.17
C LYS A 127 -6.64 -6.09 -17.63
N LEU A 128 -7.15 -7.00 -16.79
CA LEU A 128 -8.46 -6.87 -16.14
C LEU A 128 -8.39 -5.82 -15.04
N LYS A 129 -8.63 -4.57 -15.43
CA LYS A 129 -8.65 -3.39 -14.57
C LYS A 129 -10.09 -2.93 -14.45
N VAL A 130 -10.58 -2.92 -13.23
CA VAL A 130 -11.99 -2.76 -12.96
C VAL A 130 -12.18 -1.55 -12.07
N VAL A 131 -12.93 -0.57 -12.56
CA VAL A 131 -13.37 0.56 -11.73
C VAL A 131 -14.78 0.30 -11.22
N PHE A 132 -14.99 0.66 -9.97
CA PHE A 132 -16.30 0.68 -9.34
C PHE A 132 -16.64 2.10 -8.93
N LEU A 133 -17.83 2.52 -9.30
CA LEU A 133 -18.40 3.82 -8.99
C LEU A 133 -19.68 3.58 -8.20
N GLY A 134 -19.98 4.43 -7.21
CA GLY A 134 -21.33 4.53 -6.64
C GLY A 134 -21.37 4.80 -5.16
N GLY A 135 -22.48 5.38 -4.71
CA GLY A 135 -22.74 5.79 -3.32
C GLY A 135 -23.11 4.64 -2.37
N CYS A 136 -22.83 3.37 -2.69
CA CYS A 136 -23.20 2.25 -1.84
C CYS A 136 -22.29 2.14 -0.61
N VAL A 137 -22.82 2.46 0.57
CA VAL A 137 -22.08 2.45 1.84
C VAL A 137 -22.10 1.11 2.57
N ASP A 138 -22.97 0.16 2.18
CA ASP A 138 -23.05 -1.17 2.78
C ASP A 138 -21.84 -2.03 2.35
N GLN A 139 -20.86 -2.11 3.23
CA GLN A 139 -19.57 -2.76 2.96
C GLN A 139 -19.71 -4.27 2.76
N ASP A 140 -20.63 -4.92 3.47
CA ASP A 140 -20.86 -6.36 3.36
C ASP A 140 -21.52 -6.70 2.01
N TYR A 141 -22.45 -5.84 1.58
CA TYR A 141 -23.04 -5.93 0.26
C TYR A 141 -21.99 -5.73 -0.84
N VAL A 142 -21.17 -4.69 -0.75
CA VAL A 142 -20.06 -4.43 -1.69
C VAL A 142 -19.10 -5.64 -1.75
N SER A 143 -18.70 -6.19 -0.60
CA SER A 143 -17.84 -7.37 -0.53
C SER A 143 -18.49 -8.58 -1.21
N SER A 144 -19.76 -8.85 -0.94
CA SER A 144 -20.49 -9.98 -1.53
C SER A 144 -20.60 -9.86 -3.05
N CYS A 145 -20.84 -8.66 -3.57
CA CYS A 145 -20.84 -8.40 -5.00
C CYS A 145 -19.46 -8.65 -5.63
N LEU A 146 -18.39 -8.20 -4.98
CA LEU A 146 -17.01 -8.40 -5.45
C LEU A 146 -16.62 -9.88 -5.47
N GLU A 147 -17.04 -10.66 -4.47
CA GLU A 147 -16.83 -12.11 -4.42
C GLU A 147 -17.51 -12.82 -5.61
N VAL A 148 -18.72 -12.40 -5.98
CA VAL A 148 -19.44 -12.93 -7.15
C VAL A 148 -18.76 -12.52 -8.45
N ILE A 149 -18.41 -11.24 -8.61
CA ILE A 149 -17.77 -10.69 -9.83
C ILE A 149 -16.42 -11.37 -10.09
N PHE A 150 -15.64 -11.60 -9.03
CA PHE A 150 -14.29 -12.16 -9.14
C PHE A 150 -14.20 -13.65 -8.79
N ALA A 151 -15.33 -14.36 -8.71
CA ALA A 151 -15.38 -15.79 -8.38
C ALA A 151 -14.53 -16.67 -9.31
N LYS A 152 -14.36 -16.27 -10.57
CA LYS A 152 -13.65 -17.05 -11.61
C LYS A 152 -12.29 -16.50 -11.98
N ARG A 153 -12.06 -15.21 -11.78
CA ARG A 153 -10.84 -14.51 -12.22
C ARG A 153 -10.58 -13.32 -11.31
N SER A 154 -9.39 -13.28 -10.72
CA SER A 154 -8.96 -12.14 -9.91
C SER A 154 -8.70 -10.89 -10.76
N PRO A 155 -9.04 -9.70 -10.26
CA PRO A 155 -8.68 -8.45 -10.91
C PRO A 155 -7.17 -8.24 -10.86
N GLN A 156 -6.60 -7.65 -11.92
CA GLN A 156 -5.20 -7.19 -11.89
C GLN A 156 -5.09 -5.81 -11.21
N CYS A 157 -6.14 -4.99 -11.30
CA CYS A 157 -6.22 -3.73 -10.59
C CYS A 157 -7.68 -3.36 -10.29
N LEU A 158 -7.92 -2.89 -9.08
CA LEU A 158 -9.19 -2.34 -8.63
C LEU A 158 -9.09 -0.83 -8.50
N LEU A 159 -10.05 -0.11 -9.06
CA LEU A 159 -10.12 1.34 -8.97
C LEU A 159 -11.43 1.76 -8.32
N ALA A 160 -11.37 2.82 -7.51
CA ALA A 160 -12.55 3.48 -6.93
C ALA A 160 -12.36 5.00 -6.93
N LEU A 161 -13.45 5.75 -6.96
CA LEU A 161 -13.40 7.20 -6.81
C LEU A 161 -13.28 7.60 -5.33
N GLU A 162 -12.50 8.64 -5.06
CA GLU A 162 -12.42 9.27 -3.74
C GLU A 162 -13.79 9.82 -3.32
N ASP A 163 -14.11 9.66 -2.04
CA ASP A 163 -15.39 10.02 -1.43
C ASP A 163 -16.63 9.25 -1.91
N ASP A 164 -16.48 8.26 -2.81
CA ASP A 164 -17.56 7.35 -3.17
C ASP A 164 -17.84 6.35 -2.03
N GLY A 165 -19.13 6.07 -1.80
CA GLY A 165 -19.57 5.16 -0.72
C GLY A 165 -18.98 3.75 -0.84
N CYS A 166 -18.79 3.24 -2.06
CA CYS A 166 -18.26 1.89 -2.27
C CYS A 166 -16.73 1.80 -2.11
N ALA A 167 -16.00 2.92 -2.10
CA ALA A 167 -14.53 2.95 -2.15
C ALA A 167 -13.87 2.20 -1.00
N SER A 168 -14.41 2.36 0.21
CA SER A 168 -13.95 1.64 1.40
C SER A 168 -14.07 0.12 1.24
N GLY A 169 -15.17 -0.36 0.65
CA GLY A 169 -15.48 -1.78 0.55
C GLY A 169 -14.59 -2.47 -0.47
N ILE A 170 -14.35 -1.78 -1.59
CA ILE A 170 -13.41 -2.22 -2.63
C ILE A 170 -11.98 -2.25 -2.08
N SER A 171 -11.58 -1.22 -1.32
CA SER A 171 -10.27 -1.16 -0.67
C SER A 171 -10.08 -2.31 0.33
N ALA A 172 -11.11 -2.62 1.13
CA ALA A 172 -11.07 -3.73 2.07
C ALA A 172 -10.97 -5.09 1.38
N PHE A 173 -11.75 -5.31 0.31
CA PHE A 173 -11.67 -6.51 -0.52
C PHE A 173 -10.27 -6.67 -1.14
N ALA A 174 -9.72 -5.59 -1.73
CA ALA A 174 -8.40 -5.59 -2.33
C ALA A 174 -7.31 -6.00 -1.32
N ARG A 175 -7.35 -5.44 -0.10
CA ARG A 175 -6.44 -5.81 1.00
C ARG A 175 -6.58 -7.29 1.39
N ARG A 176 -7.80 -7.81 1.50
CA ARG A 176 -8.06 -9.21 1.88
C ARG A 176 -7.51 -10.20 0.86
N HIS A 177 -7.59 -9.86 -0.43
CA HIS A 177 -7.22 -10.75 -1.53
C HIS A 177 -5.84 -10.45 -2.15
N GLY A 178 -5.11 -9.46 -1.62
CA GLY A 178 -3.80 -9.07 -2.15
C GLY A 178 -3.84 -8.44 -3.54
N SER A 179 -4.99 -7.87 -3.95
CA SER A 179 -5.16 -7.25 -5.26
C SER A 179 -4.66 -5.81 -5.25
N PRO A 180 -3.97 -5.35 -6.30
CA PRO A 180 -3.61 -3.93 -6.45
C PRO A 180 -4.84 -3.02 -6.46
N PHE A 181 -4.75 -1.87 -5.78
CA PHE A 181 -5.84 -0.92 -5.60
C PHE A 181 -5.37 0.51 -5.84
N SER A 182 -6.16 1.31 -6.57
CA SER A 182 -5.91 2.73 -6.81
C SER A 182 -7.16 3.55 -6.55
N MET A 183 -6.99 4.67 -5.84
CA MET A 183 -8.01 5.70 -5.70
C MET A 183 -7.88 6.71 -6.85
N LEU A 184 -9.01 7.08 -7.45
CA LEU A 184 -9.11 8.22 -8.36
C LEU A 184 -9.49 9.45 -7.55
N SER A 185 -8.75 10.54 -7.67
CA SER A 185 -9.00 11.71 -6.81
C SER A 185 -10.29 12.43 -7.20
N SER A 186 -11.08 12.80 -6.19
CA SER A 186 -12.32 13.59 -6.33
C SER A 186 -12.06 15.05 -6.69
N SER A 187 -10.80 15.51 -6.59
CA SER A 187 -10.36 16.84 -7.00
C SER A 187 -10.28 17.04 -8.52
N LEU A 188 -10.34 15.96 -9.31
CA LEU A 188 -10.30 16.01 -10.77
C LEU A 188 -11.67 16.33 -11.36
N SER A 189 -11.68 17.01 -12.51
CA SER A 189 -12.93 17.25 -13.27
C SER A 189 -13.57 15.93 -13.75
N GLU A 190 -14.90 15.93 -13.92
CA GLU A 190 -15.64 14.80 -14.47
C GLU A 190 -15.07 14.31 -15.81
N GLN A 191 -14.71 15.25 -16.68
CA GLN A 191 -14.10 14.97 -17.99
C GLN A 191 -12.76 14.24 -17.85
N ALA A 192 -11.87 14.73 -16.98
CA ALA A 192 -10.57 14.12 -16.73
C ALA A 192 -10.70 12.73 -16.09
N LEU A 193 -11.68 12.53 -15.21
CA LEU A 193 -11.98 11.23 -14.61
C LEU A 193 -12.58 10.24 -15.63
N ALA A 194 -13.49 10.68 -16.48
CA ALA A 194 -14.08 9.85 -17.51
C ALA A 194 -13.06 9.42 -18.59
N GLU A 195 -12.25 10.36 -19.10
CA GLU A 195 -11.12 10.04 -20.00
C GLU A 195 -10.10 9.13 -19.30
N SER A 196 -9.81 9.50 -18.05
CA SER A 196 -9.26 8.74 -16.96
C SER A 196 -9.46 7.22 -17.03
N ILE A 197 -10.72 6.88 -16.82
CA ILE A 197 -11.29 5.55 -16.75
C ILE A 197 -11.33 4.90 -18.14
N ARG A 198 -11.76 5.64 -19.17
CA ARG A 198 -11.90 5.11 -20.54
C ARG A 198 -10.59 4.59 -21.11
N LEU A 199 -9.48 5.30 -20.86
CA LEU A 199 -8.17 4.92 -21.37
C LEU A 199 -7.57 3.73 -20.61
N ARG A 200 -7.85 3.64 -19.31
CA ARG A 200 -7.13 2.73 -18.41
C ARG A 200 -7.92 1.50 -17.98
N CYS A 201 -9.24 1.56 -17.90
CA CYS A 201 -10.07 0.49 -17.36
C CYS A 201 -10.65 -0.37 -18.48
N THR A 202 -10.76 -1.68 -18.24
CA THR A 202 -11.44 -2.60 -19.17
C THR A 202 -12.89 -2.84 -18.79
N HIS A 203 -13.24 -2.68 -17.50
CA HIS A 203 -14.59 -2.85 -17.00
C HIS A 203 -14.95 -1.70 -16.06
N VAL A 204 -16.20 -1.25 -16.16
CA VAL A 204 -16.78 -0.23 -15.30
C VAL A 204 -18.03 -0.81 -14.67
N PHE A 205 -18.07 -0.88 -13.33
CA PHE A 205 -19.26 -1.23 -12.58
C PHE A 205 -19.79 -0.02 -11.83
N HIS A 206 -21.12 0.10 -11.76
CA HIS A 206 -21.80 1.19 -11.07
C HIS A 206 -22.77 0.62 -10.05
N PHE A 207 -22.50 0.82 -8.75
CA PHE A 207 -23.46 0.53 -7.68
C PHE A 207 -24.57 1.57 -7.70
N VAL A 208 -25.72 1.19 -8.27
CA VAL A 208 -26.86 2.09 -8.44
C VAL A 208 -27.51 2.35 -7.07
N GLY A 209 -27.51 3.59 -6.60
CA GLY A 209 -28.08 3.96 -5.30
C GLY A 209 -28.47 5.44 -5.21
N GLN A 210 -29.23 5.81 -4.18
CA GLN A 210 -29.74 7.18 -4.00
C GLN A 210 -28.68 8.22 -3.59
N ASN A 211 -27.49 7.77 -3.18
CA ASN A 211 -26.43 8.62 -2.63
C ASN A 211 -25.26 8.82 -3.62
N ASP A 212 -25.50 8.69 -4.92
CA ASP A 212 -24.46 8.99 -5.91
C ASP A 212 -24.11 10.47 -5.86
N SER A 213 -22.81 10.77 -5.75
CA SER A 213 -22.34 12.14 -5.81
C SER A 213 -22.60 12.75 -7.20
N ALA A 214 -22.71 14.07 -7.28
CA ALA A 214 -22.86 14.77 -8.56
C ALA A 214 -21.69 14.45 -9.51
N LEU A 215 -20.47 14.40 -8.96
CA LEU A 215 -19.26 14.01 -9.68
C LEU A 215 -19.37 12.59 -10.25
N ASN A 216 -19.79 11.62 -9.45
CA ASN A 216 -19.97 10.24 -9.89
C ASN A 216 -21.00 10.15 -11.02
N SER A 217 -22.16 10.77 -10.83
CA SER A 217 -23.24 10.79 -11.82
C SER A 217 -22.77 11.39 -13.15
N GLY A 218 -22.02 12.49 -13.08
CA GLY A 218 -21.42 13.15 -14.25
C GLY A 218 -20.40 12.26 -14.97
N VAL A 219 -19.49 11.61 -14.22
CA VAL A 219 -18.51 10.67 -14.78
C VAL A 219 -19.20 9.47 -15.46
N VAL A 220 -20.20 8.87 -14.82
CA VAL A 220 -20.98 7.75 -15.39
C VAL A 220 -21.69 8.17 -16.68
N ALA A 221 -22.28 9.37 -16.71
CA ALA A 221 -22.93 9.90 -17.90
C ALA A 221 -21.93 10.11 -19.05
N LEU A 222 -20.76 10.71 -18.78
CA LEU A 222 -19.71 10.91 -19.77
C LEU A 222 -19.17 9.60 -20.32
N LEU A 223 -18.94 8.59 -19.46
CA LEU A 223 -18.51 7.26 -19.87
C LEU A 223 -19.52 6.61 -20.83
N ARG A 224 -20.81 6.62 -20.47
CA ARG A 224 -21.88 6.09 -21.33
C ARG A 224 -21.96 6.83 -22.67
N ASN A 225 -21.90 8.17 -22.65
CA ASN A 225 -21.94 8.99 -23.86
C ASN A 225 -20.74 8.75 -24.78
N SER A 226 -19.60 8.34 -24.21
CA SER A 226 -18.39 7.97 -24.97
C SER A 226 -18.37 6.52 -25.47
N GLY A 227 -19.45 5.76 -25.27
CA GLY A 227 -19.60 4.38 -25.73
C GLY A 227 -18.99 3.32 -24.80
N VAL A 228 -18.59 3.68 -23.57
CA VAL A 228 -18.10 2.72 -22.57
C VAL A 228 -19.28 1.99 -21.93
N THR A 229 -19.21 0.66 -21.90
CA THR A 229 -20.20 -0.17 -21.20
C THR A 229 -20.03 -0.02 -19.68
N VAL A 230 -21.04 0.56 -19.04
CA VAL A 230 -21.13 0.67 -17.56
C VAL A 230 -22.13 -0.35 -17.05
N SER A 231 -21.64 -1.39 -16.40
CA SER A 231 -22.46 -2.49 -15.86
C SER A 231 -23.10 -2.07 -14.53
N PRO A 232 -24.44 -1.99 -14.44
CA PRO A 232 -25.09 -1.63 -13.18
C PRO A 232 -25.05 -2.81 -12.20
N ILE A 233 -24.77 -2.50 -10.93
CA ILE A 233 -25.00 -3.36 -9.78
C ILE A 233 -26.23 -2.80 -9.09
N ALA A 234 -27.30 -3.59 -9.06
CA ALA A 234 -28.57 -3.18 -8.46
C ALA A 234 -28.38 -2.84 -6.97
N PRO A 235 -29.22 -1.96 -6.38
CA PRO A 235 -29.23 -1.78 -4.94
C PRO A 235 -29.58 -3.11 -4.24
N LYS A 236 -29.14 -3.25 -2.99
CA LYS A 236 -29.53 -4.38 -2.13
C LYS A 236 -31.06 -4.46 -2.07
N PRO A 237 -31.66 -5.64 -2.33
CA PRO A 237 -33.10 -5.83 -2.28
C PRO A 237 -33.69 -5.62 -0.89
#